data_AF-A0A9D7M3R4-F1
#
_entry.id   AF-A0A9D7M3R4-F1
#
_cell.length_a   1.000
_cell.length_b   1.000
_cell.length_c   1.000
_cell.angle_alpha   90.00
_cell.angle_beta   90.00
_cell.angle_gamma   90.00
#
_symmetry.space_group_name_H-M   'P 1'
#
loop_
_entity.id
_entity.type
_entity.pdbx_description
1 polymer ?
#
loop_
_entity_poly.entity_id
_entity_poly.type
_entity_poly.pdbx_seq_one_letter_code
_entity_poly.pdbx_strand_id
1 'polypeptide(L)'
;MIITSLASIYEEGEAIAVANSYLATKFDKALNQIQELRHIELEDDQYQQFTSDLNKLAARIPLQYVVNEAWFYDLKLFVNDKVLIPRPETEELVSLVLDDYEKTQNPLRILDIGTGSGCIPVLLGTKFPVAEIFASDISEEALEIAKLNSRNHQTNVSFLLDDILNTKLSFTHQLQVIISNPPYIAASESVEMQSNVTEYEPEIALFVPDSDPFIFYKAIAANAASWLQPGGKLYLEINQRFGHETAAIIRDAGFTSVKVIKDMSQNNRFIVAMR
;
A
#
# COMPACT_ATOMS: atom_id res chain seq x y z
N MET A 1 21.93 1.22 -24.62
CA MET A 1 20.77 0.46 -25.16
C MET A 1 19.52 0.75 -24.33
N ILE A 2 19.43 0.31 -23.06
CA ILE A 2 18.26 0.57 -22.19
C ILE A 2 17.87 2.05 -22.06
N ILE A 3 18.81 2.93 -21.70
CA ILE A 3 18.52 4.37 -21.55
C ILE A 3 18.03 4.96 -22.88
N THR A 4 18.66 4.58 -24.00
CA THR A 4 18.26 5.03 -25.34
C THR A 4 16.85 4.56 -25.71
N SER A 5 16.48 3.33 -25.34
CA SER A 5 15.14 2.77 -25.58
C SER A 5 14.06 3.45 -24.74
N LEU A 6 14.41 3.97 -23.56
CA LEU A 6 13.48 4.67 -22.66
C LEU A 6 13.43 6.18 -22.88
N ALA A 7 14.50 6.79 -23.43
CA ALA A 7 14.62 8.23 -23.66
C ALA A 7 13.63 8.79 -24.72
N SER A 8 12.95 7.92 -25.49
CA SER A 8 11.86 8.32 -26.38
C SER A 8 10.51 8.49 -25.68
N ILE A 9 10.40 8.04 -24.41
CA ILE A 9 9.13 7.89 -23.68
C ILE A 9 9.14 8.66 -22.35
N TYR A 10 10.32 8.75 -21.74
CA TYR A 10 10.59 9.41 -20.46
C TYR A 10 11.51 10.62 -20.66
N GLU A 11 11.44 11.59 -19.75
CA GLU A 11 12.48 12.62 -19.66
C GLU A 11 13.83 11.97 -19.33
N GLU A 12 14.93 12.58 -19.80
CA GLU A 12 16.26 11.96 -19.73
C GLU A 12 16.65 11.50 -18.32
N GLY A 13 16.37 12.32 -17.29
CA GLY A 13 16.65 11.98 -15.90
C GLY A 13 15.83 10.79 -15.39
N GLU A 14 14.56 10.71 -15.78
CA GLU A 14 13.66 9.61 -15.41
C GLU A 14 14.04 8.31 -16.14
N ALA A 15 14.36 8.39 -17.43
CA ALA A 15 14.85 7.25 -18.20
C ALA A 15 16.11 6.63 -17.57
N ILE A 16 17.04 7.47 -17.10
CA ILE A 16 18.26 7.02 -16.40
C ILE A 16 17.89 6.37 -15.06
N ALA A 17 17.00 6.97 -14.27
CA ALA A 17 16.59 6.43 -12.98
C ALA A 17 15.90 5.06 -13.13
N VAL A 18 14.94 4.94 -14.04
CA VAL A 18 14.23 3.67 -14.33
C VAL A 18 15.20 2.61 -14.83
N ALA A 19 16.08 2.94 -15.78
CA ALA A 19 17.08 2.01 -16.31
C ALA A 19 18.02 1.49 -15.21
N ASN A 20 18.53 2.39 -14.37
CA ASN A 20 19.46 2.02 -13.31
C ASN A 20 18.79 1.15 -12.26
N SER A 21 17.58 1.52 -11.82
CA SER A 21 16.81 0.74 -10.85
C SER A 21 16.47 -0.66 -11.39
N TYR A 22 16.04 -0.74 -12.65
CA TYR A 22 15.80 -2.04 -13.31
C TYR A 22 17.06 -2.92 -13.31
N LEU A 23 18.21 -2.37 -13.73
CA LEU A 23 19.45 -3.14 -13.78
C LEU A 23 19.93 -3.55 -12.39
N ALA A 24 19.83 -2.66 -11.40
CA ALA A 24 20.19 -2.97 -10.02
C ALA A 24 19.36 -4.14 -9.47
N THR A 25 18.03 -4.10 -9.65
CA THR A 25 17.15 -5.17 -9.19
C THR A 25 17.37 -6.47 -9.97
N LYS A 26 17.44 -6.40 -11.31
CA LYS A 26 17.52 -7.60 -12.16
C LYS A 26 18.81 -8.40 -11.95
N PHE A 27 19.91 -7.70 -11.67
CA PHE A 27 21.24 -8.30 -11.54
C PHE A 27 21.76 -8.34 -10.09
N ASP A 28 20.92 -7.98 -9.11
CA ASP A 28 21.27 -7.92 -7.68
C ASP A 28 22.57 -7.13 -7.43
N LYS A 29 22.61 -5.90 -7.96
CA LYS A 29 23.76 -4.99 -7.88
C LYS A 29 23.38 -3.70 -7.18
N ALA A 30 24.32 -3.15 -6.40
CA ALA A 30 24.18 -1.80 -5.89
C ALA A 30 24.20 -0.77 -7.04
N LEU A 31 23.50 0.35 -6.90
CA LEU A 31 23.41 1.39 -7.94
C LEU A 31 24.79 1.89 -8.42
N ASN A 32 25.76 1.97 -7.51
CA ASN A 32 27.13 2.38 -7.83
C ASN A 32 27.94 1.32 -8.61
N GLN A 33 27.45 0.08 -8.69
CA GLN A 33 28.09 -1.04 -9.40
C GLN A 33 27.46 -1.29 -10.78
N ILE A 34 26.41 -0.58 -11.17
CA ILE A 34 25.72 -0.77 -12.47
C ILE A 34 26.70 -0.58 -13.65
N GLN A 35 27.75 0.22 -13.50
CA GLN A 35 28.75 0.40 -14.55
C GLN A 35 29.48 -0.91 -14.92
N GLU A 36 29.59 -1.86 -13.97
CA GLU A 36 30.13 -3.20 -14.21
C GLU A 36 29.27 -4.00 -15.20
N LEU A 37 27.98 -3.65 -15.33
CA LEU A 37 27.03 -4.34 -16.21
C LEU A 37 27.17 -3.93 -17.69
N ARG A 38 28.02 -2.95 -18.03
CA ARG A 38 28.14 -2.43 -19.40
C ARG A 38 28.65 -3.45 -20.43
N HIS A 39 29.34 -4.49 -19.97
CA HIS A 39 30.00 -5.48 -20.82
C HIS A 39 29.59 -6.91 -20.49
N ILE A 40 28.47 -7.10 -19.79
CA ILE A 40 27.98 -8.45 -19.53
C ILE A 40 27.43 -9.03 -20.82
N GLU A 41 27.79 -10.27 -21.10
CA GLU A 41 27.09 -11.08 -22.09
C GLU A 41 25.91 -11.75 -21.39
N LEU A 42 24.75 -11.69 -22.03
CA LEU A 42 23.53 -12.35 -21.57
C LEU A 42 23.36 -13.64 -22.36
N GLU A 43 23.03 -14.72 -21.66
CA GLU A 43 22.54 -15.95 -22.30
C GLU A 43 21.22 -15.68 -23.03
N ASP A 44 20.88 -16.51 -24.02
CA ASP A 44 19.71 -16.29 -24.88
C ASP A 44 18.40 -16.06 -24.08
N ASP A 45 18.14 -16.88 -23.06
CA ASP A 45 16.96 -16.75 -22.20
C ASP A 45 16.97 -15.43 -21.40
N GLN A 46 18.14 -15.02 -20.91
CA GLN A 46 18.30 -13.76 -20.17
C GLN A 46 18.08 -12.56 -21.10
N TYR A 47 18.58 -12.64 -22.33
CA TYR A 47 18.39 -11.61 -23.35
C TYR A 47 16.92 -11.48 -23.77
N GLN A 48 16.21 -12.60 -23.92
CA GLN A 48 14.78 -12.61 -24.21
C GLN A 48 13.97 -11.96 -23.08
N GLN A 49 14.25 -12.34 -21.83
CA GLN A 49 13.58 -11.75 -20.68
C GLN A 49 13.90 -10.25 -20.55
N PHE A 50 15.16 -9.86 -20.72
CA PHE A 50 15.59 -8.47 -20.72
C PHE A 50 14.83 -7.65 -21.77
N THR A 51 14.74 -8.15 -23.01
CA THR A 51 14.01 -7.50 -24.09
C THR A 51 12.51 -7.38 -23.78
N SER A 52 11.91 -8.42 -23.20
CA SER A 52 10.52 -8.40 -22.74
C SER A 52 10.28 -7.31 -21.68
N ASP A 53 11.16 -7.24 -20.68
CA ASP A 53 11.09 -6.23 -19.62
C ASP A 53 11.24 -4.81 -20.18
N LEU A 54 12.16 -4.59 -21.13
CA LEU A 54 12.30 -3.31 -21.83
C LEU A 54 11.04 -2.89 -22.56
N ASN A 55 10.35 -3.83 -23.23
CA ASN A 55 9.09 -3.53 -23.92
C ASN A 55 7.98 -3.14 -22.93
N LYS A 56 7.93 -3.78 -21.75
CA LYS A 56 6.98 -3.42 -20.68
C LYS A 56 7.26 -2.01 -20.14
N LEU A 57 8.52 -1.71 -19.84
CA LEU A 57 8.93 -0.37 -19.39
C LEU A 57 8.66 0.69 -20.47
N ALA A 58 8.90 0.36 -21.75
CA ALA A 58 8.60 1.25 -22.85
C ALA A 58 7.09 1.49 -23.01
N ALA A 59 6.28 0.52 -22.62
CA ALA A 59 4.83 0.67 -22.52
C ALA A 59 4.38 1.37 -21.22
N ARG A 60 5.28 1.99 -20.43
CA ARG A 60 4.99 2.67 -19.16
C ARG A 60 4.43 1.78 -18.04
N ILE A 61 4.53 0.46 -18.16
CA ILE A 61 4.22 -0.44 -17.04
C ILE A 61 5.16 -0.09 -15.88
N PRO A 62 4.64 0.11 -14.64
CA PRO A 62 5.46 0.45 -13.48
C PRO A 62 6.62 -0.52 -13.30
N LEU A 63 7.81 0.02 -13.00
CA LEU A 63 9.02 -0.76 -12.81
C LEU A 63 8.80 -1.91 -11.81
N GLN A 64 8.10 -1.64 -10.72
CA GLN A 64 7.79 -2.59 -9.66
C GLN A 64 7.02 -3.80 -10.17
N TYR A 65 6.12 -3.64 -11.14
CA TYR A 65 5.42 -4.76 -11.77
C TYR A 65 6.28 -5.49 -12.82
N VAL A 66 7.22 -4.78 -13.46
CA VAL A 66 8.18 -5.41 -14.38
C VAL A 66 9.15 -6.32 -13.64
N VAL A 67 9.64 -5.89 -12.47
CA VAL A 67 10.57 -6.68 -11.63
C VAL A 67 9.86 -7.51 -10.55
N ASN A 68 8.56 -7.33 -10.39
CA ASN A 68 7.71 -7.92 -9.35
C ASN A 68 8.15 -7.65 -7.91
N GLU A 69 8.76 -6.48 -7.65
CA GLU A 69 9.26 -6.09 -6.34
C GLU A 69 8.96 -4.63 -6.03
N ALA A 70 8.53 -4.37 -4.79
CA ALA A 70 8.41 -3.04 -4.22
C ALA A 70 8.98 -3.03 -2.80
N TRP A 71 9.63 -1.93 -2.44
CA TRP A 71 10.08 -1.70 -1.07
C TRP A 71 8.98 -1.03 -0.26
N PHE A 72 8.80 -1.49 0.97
CA PHE A 72 7.96 -0.87 1.97
C PHE A 72 8.68 -0.96 3.31
N TYR A 73 9.18 0.17 3.79
CA TYR A 73 10.08 0.26 4.93
C TYR A 73 11.34 -0.61 4.69
N ASP A 74 11.65 -1.54 5.59
CA ASP A 74 12.75 -2.51 5.43
C ASP A 74 12.33 -3.80 4.69
N LEU A 75 11.09 -3.88 4.20
CA LEU A 75 10.56 -5.07 3.53
C LEU A 75 10.66 -4.95 2.01
N LYS A 76 11.16 -6.02 1.39
CA LYS A 76 11.06 -6.25 -0.06
C LYS A 76 9.84 -7.13 -0.33
N LEU A 77 8.77 -6.55 -0.87
CA LEU A 77 7.49 -7.21 -1.11
C LEU A 77 7.37 -7.60 -2.59
N PHE A 78 6.81 -8.78 -2.83
CA PHE A 78 6.34 -9.19 -4.14
C PHE A 78 5.08 -8.40 -4.50
N VAL A 79 5.04 -7.83 -5.71
CA VAL A 79 3.88 -7.10 -6.25
C VAL A 79 3.65 -7.43 -7.72
N ASN A 80 2.41 -7.31 -8.17
CA ASN A 80 2.00 -7.41 -9.56
C ASN A 80 0.76 -6.54 -9.80
N ASP A 81 0.21 -6.60 -11.01
CA ASP A 81 -0.98 -5.87 -11.47
C ASP A 81 -2.28 -6.20 -10.70
N LYS A 82 -2.23 -7.05 -9.68
CA LYS A 82 -3.36 -7.40 -8.81
C LYS A 82 -3.42 -6.60 -7.51
N VAL A 83 -2.37 -5.84 -7.20
CA VAL A 83 -2.27 -5.08 -5.94
C VAL A 83 -1.71 -3.68 -6.19
N LEU A 84 -2.18 -2.71 -5.42
CA LEU A 84 -1.59 -1.37 -5.38
C LEU A 84 -0.10 -1.45 -5.00
N ILE A 85 0.75 -0.70 -5.69
CA ILE A 85 2.15 -0.58 -5.29
C ILE A 85 2.20 0.19 -3.96
N PRO A 86 2.84 -0.35 -2.91
CA PRO A 86 2.95 0.34 -1.62
C PRO A 86 3.47 1.77 -1.78
N ARG A 87 2.82 2.71 -1.09
CA ARG A 87 3.12 4.14 -1.19
C ARG A 87 3.94 4.61 0.02
N PRO A 88 4.91 5.53 -0.15
CA PRO A 88 5.68 6.09 0.97
C PRO A 88 4.79 6.72 2.05
N GLU A 89 3.70 7.38 1.68
CA GLU A 89 2.73 7.97 2.61
C GLU A 89 2.14 6.89 3.54
N THR A 90 1.90 5.68 3.04
CA THR A 90 1.39 4.58 3.86
C THR A 90 2.42 4.11 4.88
N GLU A 91 3.72 4.29 4.66
CA GLU A 91 4.75 4.04 5.69
C GLU A 91 4.62 5.02 6.86
N GLU A 92 4.32 6.30 6.58
CA GLU A 92 4.06 7.30 7.61
C GLU A 92 2.82 6.94 8.46
N LEU A 93 1.77 6.40 7.82
CA LEU A 93 0.59 5.89 8.55
C LEU A 93 0.97 4.76 9.52
N VAL A 94 1.79 3.80 9.07
CA VAL A 94 2.25 2.70 9.94
C VAL A 94 3.16 3.23 11.05
N SER A 95 3.99 4.24 10.78
CA SER A 95 4.82 4.89 11.80
C SER A 95 3.99 5.43 12.97
N LEU A 96 2.80 5.98 12.71
CA LEU A 96 1.90 6.45 13.77
C LEU A 96 1.47 5.30 14.71
N VAL A 97 1.23 4.11 14.16
CA VAL A 97 0.92 2.91 14.97
C VAL A 97 2.14 2.46 15.76
N LEU A 98 3.32 2.45 15.14
CA LEU A 98 4.56 2.06 15.83
C LEU A 98 4.85 2.99 17.02
N ASP A 99 4.70 4.30 16.83
CA ASP A 99 4.93 5.31 17.88
C ASP A 99 3.92 5.18 19.03
N ASP A 100 2.65 4.95 18.71
CA ASP A 100 1.59 4.85 19.72
C ASP A 100 1.69 3.56 20.58
N TYR A 101 2.31 2.51 20.05
CA TYR A 101 2.38 1.20 20.72
C TYR A 101 3.79 0.69 21.02
N GLU A 102 4.85 1.47 20.78
CA GLU A 102 6.26 1.11 20.99
C GLU A 102 6.53 0.44 22.36
N LYS A 103 5.87 0.95 23.42
CA LYS A 103 6.08 0.51 24.80
C LYS A 103 5.09 -0.57 25.27
N THR A 104 4.23 -1.04 24.38
CA THR A 104 3.17 -2.00 24.74
C THR A 104 3.76 -3.38 24.96
N GLN A 105 3.49 -3.96 26.13
CA GLN A 105 3.94 -5.31 26.47
C GLN A 105 2.88 -6.40 26.22
N ASN A 106 1.62 -6.01 26.06
CA ASN A 106 0.52 -6.93 25.78
C ASN A 106 0.41 -7.20 24.27
N PRO A 107 0.03 -8.43 23.87
CA PRO A 107 -0.31 -8.72 22.48
C PRO A 107 -1.37 -7.75 21.93
N LEU A 108 -1.04 -7.09 20.83
CA LEU A 108 -2.01 -6.28 20.09
C LEU A 108 -2.87 -7.18 19.22
N ARG A 109 -4.15 -6.87 19.10
CA ARG A 109 -5.05 -7.38 18.07
C ARG A 109 -5.31 -6.26 17.06
N ILE A 110 -4.86 -6.49 15.84
CA ILE A 110 -4.80 -5.48 14.79
C ILE A 110 -5.61 -5.98 13.60
N LEU A 111 -6.43 -5.12 12.99
CA LEU A 111 -7.06 -5.37 11.70
C LEU A 111 -6.60 -4.35 10.68
N ASP A 112 -6.07 -4.82 9.56
CA ASP A 112 -5.87 -4.05 8.34
C ASP A 112 -7.03 -4.30 7.36
N ILE A 113 -7.65 -3.24 6.84
CA ILE A 113 -8.80 -3.33 5.92
C ILE A 113 -8.37 -2.83 4.54
N GLY A 114 -8.56 -3.66 3.51
CA GLY A 114 -8.10 -3.37 2.14
C GLY A 114 -6.60 -3.60 2.00
N THR A 115 -6.13 -4.79 2.39
CA THR A 115 -4.71 -5.03 2.62
C THR A 115 -3.83 -5.01 1.37
N GLY A 116 -4.42 -5.23 0.19
CA GLY A 116 -3.69 -5.24 -1.07
C GLY A 116 -2.53 -6.23 -1.06
N SER A 117 -1.30 -5.72 -1.19
CA SER A 117 -0.08 -6.52 -1.17
C SER A 117 0.29 -7.08 0.21
N GLY A 118 -0.45 -6.72 1.26
CA GLY A 118 -0.14 -7.06 2.65
C GLY A 118 0.92 -6.19 3.29
N CYS A 119 1.30 -5.06 2.66
CA CYS A 119 2.42 -4.24 3.13
C CYS A 119 2.28 -3.77 4.59
N ILE A 120 1.10 -3.30 4.99
CA ILE A 120 0.80 -2.85 6.36
C ILE A 120 0.90 -4.01 7.37
N PRO A 121 0.12 -5.11 7.27
CA PRO A 121 0.08 -6.14 8.30
C PRO A 121 1.35 -6.98 8.33
N VAL A 122 2.05 -7.15 7.20
CA VAL A 122 3.35 -7.83 7.19
C VAL A 122 4.39 -6.96 7.91
N LEU A 123 4.45 -5.65 7.67
CA LEU A 123 5.34 -4.77 8.42
C LEU A 123 5.03 -4.80 9.92
N LEU A 124 3.76 -4.63 10.30
CA LEU A 124 3.33 -4.71 11.70
C LEU A 124 3.64 -6.07 12.33
N GLY A 125 3.55 -7.18 11.58
CA GLY A 125 3.91 -8.52 12.05
C GLY A 125 5.40 -8.68 12.35
N THR A 126 6.27 -8.00 11.60
CA THR A 126 7.72 -8.00 11.90
C THR A 126 8.06 -7.13 13.11
N LYS A 127 7.32 -6.02 13.34
CA LYS A 127 7.56 -5.12 14.48
C LYS A 127 6.88 -5.56 15.77
N PHE A 128 5.78 -6.30 15.68
CA PHE A 128 5.04 -6.86 16.80
C PHE A 128 4.88 -8.38 16.69
N PRO A 129 5.94 -9.19 16.94
CA PRO A 129 5.93 -10.64 16.69
C PRO A 129 4.89 -11.44 17.49
N VAL A 130 4.37 -10.87 18.58
CA VAL A 130 3.35 -11.49 19.44
C VAL A 130 1.95 -10.97 19.19
N ALA A 131 1.77 -10.03 18.24
CA ALA A 131 0.45 -9.51 17.90
C ALA A 131 -0.38 -10.54 17.13
N GLU A 132 -1.69 -10.47 17.31
CA GLU A 132 -2.67 -11.18 16.50
C GLU A 132 -3.14 -10.23 15.39
N ILE A 133 -2.67 -10.46 14.17
CA ILE A 133 -2.91 -9.55 13.05
C ILE A 133 -3.90 -10.20 12.09
N PHE A 134 -4.95 -9.47 11.77
CA PHE A 134 -5.94 -9.77 10.75
C PHE A 134 -5.76 -8.80 9.59
N ALA A 135 -5.99 -9.29 8.38
CA ALA A 135 -5.95 -8.47 7.18
C ALA A 135 -7.10 -8.90 6.26
N SER A 136 -7.95 -7.95 5.85
CA SER A 136 -9.04 -8.23 4.93
C SER A 136 -8.86 -7.55 3.58
N ASP A 137 -9.36 -8.20 2.54
CA ASP A 137 -9.49 -7.61 1.20
C ASP A 137 -10.69 -8.24 0.49
N ILE A 138 -11.28 -7.50 -0.44
CA ILE A 138 -12.34 -7.99 -1.32
C ILE A 138 -11.77 -8.86 -2.45
N SER A 139 -10.49 -8.65 -2.79
CA SER A 139 -9.81 -9.35 -3.89
C SER A 139 -9.10 -10.61 -3.37
N GLU A 140 -9.56 -11.77 -3.83
CA GLU A 140 -8.87 -13.05 -3.58
C GLU A 140 -7.45 -13.04 -4.16
N GLU A 141 -7.26 -12.43 -5.34
CA GLU A 141 -5.94 -12.29 -5.98
C GLU A 141 -4.98 -11.45 -5.12
N ALA A 142 -5.47 -10.36 -4.52
CA ALA A 142 -4.67 -9.55 -3.60
C ALA A 142 -4.27 -10.34 -2.36
N LEU A 143 -5.21 -11.11 -1.78
CA LEU A 143 -4.92 -11.95 -0.62
C LEU A 143 -3.88 -13.04 -0.91
N GLU A 144 -3.84 -13.61 -2.13
CA GLU A 144 -2.78 -14.55 -2.49
C GLU A 144 -1.39 -13.89 -2.51
N ILE A 145 -1.30 -12.65 -2.98
CA ILE A 145 -0.07 -11.84 -2.93
C ILE A 145 0.30 -11.52 -1.49
N ALA A 146 -0.66 -11.08 -0.67
CA ALA A 146 -0.42 -10.78 0.74
C ALA A 146 0.04 -12.00 1.54
N LYS A 147 -0.55 -13.18 1.28
CA LYS A 147 -0.11 -14.47 1.85
C LYS A 147 1.30 -14.86 1.41
N LEU A 148 1.66 -14.60 0.15
CA LEU A 148 3.03 -14.81 -0.32
C LEU A 148 4.02 -13.92 0.43
N ASN A 149 3.71 -12.62 0.55
CA ASN A 149 4.55 -11.68 1.28
C ASN A 149 4.68 -12.04 2.76
N SER A 150 3.59 -12.42 3.42
CA SER A 150 3.64 -12.88 4.82
C SER A 150 4.53 -14.11 5.00
N ARG A 151 4.50 -15.06 4.05
CA ARG A 151 5.39 -16.23 4.08
C ARG A 151 6.85 -15.85 3.86
N ASN A 152 7.14 -14.97 2.90
CA ASN A 152 8.49 -14.51 2.58
C ASN A 152 9.15 -13.79 3.77
N HIS A 153 8.35 -13.09 4.58
CA HIS A 153 8.81 -12.32 5.75
C HIS A 153 8.53 -13.02 7.09
N GLN A 154 8.10 -14.28 7.06
CA GLN A 154 7.89 -15.12 8.25
C GLN A 154 6.92 -14.52 9.28
N THR A 155 5.92 -13.77 8.82
CA THR A 155 4.88 -13.18 9.68
C THR A 155 3.65 -14.07 9.73
N ASN A 156 2.92 -14.01 10.85
CA ASN A 156 1.68 -14.75 11.06
C ASN A 156 0.47 -13.80 10.97
N VAL A 157 -0.06 -13.61 9.78
CA VAL A 157 -1.23 -12.76 9.50
C VAL A 157 -2.41 -13.65 9.10
N SER A 158 -3.58 -13.39 9.69
CA SER A 158 -4.84 -14.04 9.33
C SER A 158 -5.54 -13.27 8.21
N PHE A 159 -5.49 -13.82 7.00
CA PHE A 159 -6.08 -13.20 5.80
C PHE A 159 -7.54 -13.58 5.60
N LEU A 160 -8.40 -12.58 5.36
CA LEU A 160 -9.86 -12.72 5.34
C LEU A 160 -10.44 -12.14 4.04
N LEU A 161 -11.12 -12.95 3.24
CA LEU A 161 -11.85 -12.47 2.06
C LEU A 161 -13.16 -11.81 2.51
N ASP A 162 -13.23 -10.48 2.42
CA ASP A 162 -14.37 -9.71 2.90
C ASP A 162 -14.48 -8.34 2.22
N ASP A 163 -15.72 -7.93 1.93
CA ASP A 163 -16.05 -6.60 1.42
C ASP A 163 -16.45 -5.70 2.58
N ILE A 164 -15.69 -4.66 2.90
CA ILE A 164 -16.00 -3.76 4.02
C ILE A 164 -17.36 -3.05 3.86
N LEU A 165 -17.85 -2.86 2.64
CA LEU A 165 -19.16 -2.25 2.38
C LEU A 165 -20.31 -3.19 2.74
N ASN A 166 -20.06 -4.51 2.74
CA ASN A 166 -21.03 -5.56 3.03
C ASN A 166 -20.43 -6.63 3.97
N THR A 167 -19.67 -6.17 4.97
CA THR A 167 -18.80 -7.04 5.77
C THR A 167 -19.59 -8.09 6.54
N LYS A 168 -19.03 -9.30 6.59
CA LYS A 168 -19.52 -10.39 7.44
C LYS A 168 -18.64 -10.62 8.66
N LEU A 169 -17.55 -9.85 8.78
CA LEU A 169 -16.64 -9.93 9.90
C LEU A 169 -17.28 -9.35 11.17
N SER A 170 -16.82 -9.83 12.31
CA SER A 170 -17.25 -9.31 13.61
C SER A 170 -16.17 -9.52 14.65
N PHE A 171 -15.76 -8.43 15.29
CA PHE A 171 -14.71 -8.41 16.31
C PHE A 171 -15.18 -7.69 17.59
N THR A 172 -16.39 -7.96 18.07
CA THR A 172 -17.06 -7.24 19.18
C THR A 172 -16.12 -6.85 20.34
N HIS A 173 -15.68 -5.59 20.37
CA HIS A 173 -14.73 -5.02 21.34
C HIS A 173 -13.43 -5.80 21.54
N GLN A 174 -12.89 -6.39 20.48
CA GLN A 174 -11.70 -7.23 20.58
C GLN A 174 -10.45 -6.61 19.97
N LEU A 175 -10.55 -5.52 19.20
CA LEU A 175 -9.41 -4.93 18.50
C LEU A 175 -8.84 -3.74 19.27
N GLN A 176 -7.52 -3.64 19.28
CA GLN A 176 -6.81 -2.44 19.77
C GLN A 176 -6.54 -1.46 18.65
N VAL A 177 -6.32 -1.95 17.43
CA VAL A 177 -5.95 -1.16 16.27
C VAL A 177 -6.78 -1.59 15.07
N ILE A 178 -7.37 -0.62 14.39
CA ILE A 178 -7.85 -0.77 13.02
C ILE A 178 -7.08 0.22 12.16
N ILE A 179 -6.49 -0.26 11.09
CA ILE A 179 -5.72 0.53 10.12
C ILE A 179 -6.27 0.26 8.72
N SER A 180 -6.29 1.27 7.85
CA SER A 180 -6.68 1.10 6.45
C SER A 180 -6.12 2.22 5.59
N ASN A 181 -5.68 1.85 4.38
CA ASN A 181 -5.53 2.75 3.24
C ASN A 181 -6.62 2.39 2.20
N PRO A 182 -7.87 2.87 2.38
CA PRO A 182 -8.96 2.50 1.48
C PRO A 182 -8.90 3.29 0.17
N PRO A 183 -9.59 2.84 -0.90
CA PRO A 183 -9.76 3.65 -2.10
C PRO A 183 -10.43 4.99 -1.79
N TYR A 184 -9.91 6.08 -2.35
CA TYR A 184 -10.37 7.44 -2.01
C TYR A 184 -10.32 8.46 -3.15
N ILE A 185 -9.94 8.03 -4.36
CA ILE A 185 -9.83 8.91 -5.52
C ILE A 185 -11.18 8.86 -6.25
N ALA A 186 -11.84 10.00 -6.42
CA ALA A 186 -13.06 10.02 -7.22
C ALA A 186 -12.72 9.80 -8.71
N ALA A 187 -13.57 9.10 -9.47
CA ALA A 187 -13.32 8.82 -10.88
C ALA A 187 -13.04 10.11 -11.71
N SER A 188 -13.69 11.22 -11.36
CA SER A 188 -13.45 12.54 -11.96
C SER A 188 -12.05 13.12 -11.68
N GLU A 189 -11.37 12.69 -10.61
CA GLU A 189 -10.01 13.13 -10.25
C GLU A 189 -8.93 12.39 -11.05
N SER A 190 -9.25 11.25 -11.67
CA SER A 190 -8.32 10.45 -12.47
C SER A 190 -7.68 11.22 -13.64
N VAL A 191 -8.37 12.24 -14.15
CA VAL A 191 -7.92 13.06 -15.30
C VAL A 191 -6.66 13.87 -14.98
N GLU A 192 -6.40 14.18 -13.70
CA GLU A 192 -5.23 14.94 -13.25
C GLU A 192 -4.06 14.03 -12.84
N MET A 193 -4.23 12.70 -12.83
CA MET A 193 -3.20 11.76 -12.37
C MET A 193 -2.23 11.37 -13.48
N GLN A 194 -1.00 11.03 -13.11
CA GLN A 194 -0.03 10.49 -14.06
C GLN A 194 -0.56 9.19 -14.68
N SER A 195 -0.42 9.04 -16.01
CA SER A 195 -1.03 7.94 -16.77
C SER A 195 -0.62 6.55 -16.27
N ASN A 196 0.57 6.42 -15.70
CA ASN A 196 1.10 5.16 -15.14
C ASN A 196 0.36 4.66 -13.89
N VAL A 197 -0.26 5.55 -13.09
CA VAL A 197 -1.03 5.18 -11.90
C VAL A 197 -2.41 4.66 -12.29
N THR A 198 -3.07 5.34 -13.23
CA THR A 198 -4.45 5.02 -13.62
C THR A 198 -4.57 3.89 -14.64
N GLU A 199 -3.53 3.60 -15.42
CA GLU A 199 -3.59 2.60 -16.51
C GLU A 199 -3.23 1.17 -16.07
N TYR A 200 -2.45 0.99 -15.01
CA TYR A 200 -1.84 -0.32 -14.68
C TYR A 200 -2.15 -0.85 -13.28
N GLU A 201 -2.56 0.00 -12.34
CA GLU A 201 -2.93 -0.45 -11.00
C GLU A 201 -4.42 -0.81 -10.94
N PRO A 202 -4.85 -1.73 -10.05
CA PRO A 202 -6.24 -2.14 -9.96
C PRO A 202 -7.19 -0.96 -9.67
N GLU A 203 -8.17 -0.74 -10.56
CA GLU A 203 -9.18 0.32 -10.38
C GLU A 203 -9.89 0.25 -9.02
N ILE A 204 -10.19 -0.98 -8.56
CA ILE A 204 -10.85 -1.24 -7.27
C ILE A 204 -10.02 -0.79 -6.06
N ALA A 205 -8.70 -0.67 -6.21
CA ALA A 205 -7.80 -0.18 -5.15
C ALA A 205 -7.66 1.35 -5.15
N LEU A 206 -8.10 2.03 -6.22
CA LEU A 206 -7.92 3.47 -6.39
C LEU A 206 -9.23 4.24 -6.24
N PHE A 207 -10.29 3.77 -6.90
CA PHE A 207 -11.43 4.62 -7.21
C PHE A 207 -12.65 4.43 -6.30
N VAL A 208 -13.32 5.55 -6.05
CA VAL A 208 -14.65 5.64 -5.46
C VAL A 208 -15.63 6.29 -6.44
N PRO A 209 -16.93 5.96 -6.36
CA PRO A 209 -17.94 6.66 -7.15
C PRO A 209 -17.93 8.16 -6.85
N ASP A 210 -18.00 9.01 -7.89
CA ASP A 210 -18.07 10.47 -7.73
C ASP A 210 -19.26 10.92 -6.85
N SER A 211 -20.32 10.11 -6.81
CA SER A 211 -21.52 10.38 -6.00
C SER A 211 -21.34 10.14 -4.51
N ASP A 212 -20.35 9.35 -4.09
CA ASP A 212 -20.05 9.11 -2.68
C ASP A 212 -18.54 8.89 -2.44
N PRO A 213 -17.74 9.97 -2.43
CA PRO A 213 -16.30 9.89 -2.20
C PRO A 213 -15.92 9.42 -0.78
N PHE A 214 -16.92 9.29 0.12
CA PHE A 214 -16.72 8.91 1.51
C PHE A 214 -17.22 7.49 1.84
N ILE A 215 -17.63 6.72 0.83
CA ILE A 215 -18.32 5.43 1.02
C ILE A 215 -17.53 4.46 1.93
N PHE A 216 -16.23 4.30 1.68
CA PHE A 216 -15.38 3.42 2.49
C PHE A 216 -15.14 3.97 3.89
N TYR A 217 -14.92 5.29 4.05
CA TYR A 217 -14.74 5.88 5.37
C TYR A 217 -15.96 5.70 6.26
N LYS A 218 -17.17 5.86 5.71
CA LYS A 218 -18.43 5.62 6.43
C LYS A 218 -18.55 4.16 6.88
N ALA A 219 -18.28 3.22 5.97
CA ALA A 219 -18.36 1.79 6.26
C ALA A 219 -17.33 1.36 7.31
N ILE A 220 -16.07 1.79 7.16
CA ILE A 220 -14.99 1.51 8.11
C ILE A 220 -15.34 2.10 9.47
N ALA A 221 -15.71 3.39 9.56
CA ALA A 221 -16.00 4.04 10.82
C ALA A 221 -17.15 3.37 11.59
N ALA A 222 -18.24 3.04 10.89
CA ALA A 222 -19.40 2.38 11.50
C ALA A 222 -19.03 1.01 12.10
N ASN A 223 -18.28 0.19 11.37
CA ASN A 223 -17.85 -1.13 11.86
C ASN A 223 -16.78 -1.01 12.96
N ALA A 224 -15.78 -0.15 12.76
CA ALA A 224 -14.70 0.11 13.69
C ALA A 224 -15.21 0.55 15.07
N ALA A 225 -16.30 1.34 15.10
CA ALA A 225 -16.94 1.76 16.36
C ALA A 225 -17.48 0.58 17.20
N SER A 226 -17.75 -0.57 16.61
CA SER A 226 -18.19 -1.78 17.32
C SER A 226 -17.08 -2.80 17.56
N TRP A 227 -16.04 -2.77 16.72
CA TRP A 227 -14.95 -3.75 16.74
C TRP A 227 -13.80 -3.33 17.66
N LEU A 228 -13.53 -2.03 17.76
CA LEU A 228 -12.52 -1.51 18.68
C LEU A 228 -13.02 -1.60 20.13
N GLN A 229 -12.14 -2.03 21.03
CA GLN A 229 -12.37 -1.88 22.46
C GLN A 229 -12.35 -0.40 22.88
N PRO A 230 -12.88 -0.01 24.05
CA PRO A 230 -12.70 1.33 24.59
C PRO A 230 -11.22 1.74 24.64
N GLY A 231 -10.88 2.91 24.10
CA GLY A 231 -9.48 3.36 23.99
C GLY A 231 -8.68 2.74 22.84
N GLY A 232 -9.25 1.82 22.07
CA GLY A 232 -8.70 1.35 20.79
C GLY A 232 -8.66 2.49 19.77
N LYS A 233 -7.78 2.38 18.76
CA LYS A 233 -7.53 3.45 17.80
C LYS A 233 -7.80 3.04 16.36
N LEU A 234 -8.34 3.99 15.60
CA LEU A 234 -8.55 3.92 14.15
C LEU A 234 -7.52 4.81 13.45
N TYR A 235 -6.82 4.25 12.47
CA TYR A 235 -5.81 4.90 11.64
C TYR A 235 -6.24 4.80 10.18
N LEU A 236 -6.38 5.93 9.49
CA LEU A 236 -6.82 5.97 8.10
C LEU A 236 -5.88 6.83 7.27
N GLU A 237 -5.47 6.32 6.10
CA GLU A 237 -5.04 7.19 5.01
C GLU A 237 -6.26 7.87 4.38
N ILE A 238 -6.15 9.15 4.06
CA ILE A 238 -7.25 9.96 3.57
C ILE A 238 -6.90 10.75 2.31
N ASN A 239 -7.92 11.05 1.51
CA ASN A 239 -7.81 12.02 0.43
C ASN A 239 -7.49 13.42 1.03
N GLN A 240 -6.41 14.02 0.53
CA GLN A 240 -5.91 15.31 1.01
C GLN A 240 -6.90 16.48 0.90
N ARG A 241 -7.84 16.39 -0.04
CA ARG A 241 -8.85 17.43 -0.27
C ARG A 241 -9.96 17.42 0.79
N PHE A 242 -10.22 16.27 1.41
CA PHE A 242 -11.41 16.06 2.24
C PHE A 242 -11.11 15.75 3.72
N GLY A 243 -9.96 16.17 4.23
CA GLY A 243 -9.54 15.81 5.58
C GLY A 243 -10.50 16.26 6.69
N HIS A 244 -11.13 17.43 6.56
CA HIS A 244 -12.05 17.94 7.58
C HIS A 244 -13.41 17.24 7.54
N GLU A 245 -13.90 16.96 6.33
CA GLU A 245 -15.15 16.25 6.05
C GLU A 245 -15.05 14.80 6.51
N THR A 246 -13.96 14.10 6.16
CA THR A 246 -13.71 12.74 6.65
C THR A 246 -13.63 12.74 8.17
N ALA A 247 -12.94 13.72 8.79
CA ALA A 247 -12.90 13.81 10.26
C ALA A 247 -14.28 14.02 10.90
N ALA A 248 -15.20 14.74 10.24
CA ALA A 248 -16.57 14.88 10.72
C ALA A 248 -17.31 13.52 10.70
N ILE A 249 -17.18 12.76 9.61
CA ILE A 249 -17.76 11.40 9.49
C ILE A 249 -17.26 10.49 10.61
N ILE A 250 -15.95 10.52 10.91
CA ILE A 250 -15.37 9.71 11.99
C ILE A 250 -15.91 10.13 13.36
N ARG A 251 -16.11 11.43 13.62
CA ARG A 251 -16.73 11.91 14.88
C ARG A 251 -18.19 11.48 15.00
N ASP A 252 -18.95 11.58 13.91
CA ASP A 252 -20.36 11.20 13.89
C ASP A 252 -20.57 9.70 14.12
N ALA A 253 -19.57 8.87 13.76
CA ALA A 253 -19.54 7.44 14.09
C ALA A 253 -19.24 7.14 15.58
N GLY A 254 -19.02 8.18 16.40
CA GLY A 254 -18.84 8.06 17.85
C GLY A 254 -17.39 8.03 18.33
N PHE A 255 -16.43 8.32 17.47
CA PHE A 255 -15.02 8.41 17.86
C PHE A 255 -14.69 9.75 18.55
N THR A 256 -13.73 9.69 19.46
CA THR A 256 -13.17 10.83 20.18
C THR A 256 -11.73 11.11 19.73
N SER A 257 -11.19 12.27 20.13
CA SER A 257 -9.80 12.65 19.84
C SER A 257 -9.42 12.59 18.36
N VAL A 258 -10.37 12.85 17.45
CA VAL A 258 -10.17 12.78 16.00
C VAL A 258 -9.22 13.88 15.54
N LYS A 259 -8.05 13.48 15.03
CA LYS A 259 -6.99 14.35 14.52
C LYS A 259 -6.79 14.13 13.03
N VAL A 260 -6.70 15.22 12.28
CA VAL A 260 -6.20 15.22 10.90
C VAL A 260 -4.71 15.50 10.97
N ILE A 261 -3.90 14.58 10.46
CA ILE A 261 -2.43 14.64 10.48
C ILE A 261 -1.94 14.82 9.05
N LYS A 262 -0.90 15.64 8.91
CA LYS A 262 -0.27 15.92 7.62
C LYS A 262 0.88 14.95 7.34
N ASP A 263 1.07 14.63 6.07
CA ASP A 263 2.27 13.93 5.60
C ASP A 263 3.52 14.85 5.63
N MET A 264 4.70 14.29 5.35
CA MET A 264 5.94 15.05 5.22
C MET A 264 5.85 16.19 4.18
N SER A 265 4.99 16.04 3.18
CA SER A 265 4.71 17.05 2.14
C SER A 265 3.70 18.12 2.57
N GLN A 266 3.27 18.13 3.84
CA GLN A 266 2.35 19.09 4.44
C GLN A 266 0.89 19.02 3.93
N ASN A 267 0.53 17.94 3.24
CA ASN A 267 -0.85 17.67 2.84
C ASN A 267 -1.58 16.94 3.96
N ASN A 268 -2.87 17.20 4.14
CA ASN A 268 -3.69 16.33 5.00
C ASN A 268 -3.61 14.91 4.45
N ARG A 269 -3.23 13.93 5.26
CA ARG A 269 -3.03 12.56 4.76
C ARG A 269 -3.55 11.48 5.67
N PHE A 270 -3.58 11.73 6.98
CA PHE A 270 -4.00 10.71 7.93
C PHE A 270 -5.09 11.20 8.87
N ILE A 271 -5.95 10.29 9.29
CA ILE A 271 -6.80 10.46 10.47
C ILE A 271 -6.42 9.45 11.52
N VAL A 272 -6.22 9.94 12.75
CA VAL A 272 -6.12 9.10 13.96
C VAL A 272 -7.27 9.46 14.89
N ALA A 273 -7.99 8.45 15.35
CA ALA A 273 -9.17 8.60 16.19
C ALA A 273 -9.22 7.50 17.27
N MET A 274 -9.86 7.78 18.40
CA MET A 274 -9.95 6.86 19.53
C MET A 274 -11.41 6.46 19.79
N ARG A 275 -11.64 5.18 20.07
CA ARG A 275 -12.96 4.63 20.37
C ARG A 275 -13.45 4.94 21.78
#